data_AF-A0A2H0CU97-F1
#
_entry.id   AF-A0A2H0CU97-F1
#
_cell.length_a   1.000
_cell.length_b   1.000
_cell.length_c   1.000
_cell.angle_alpha   90.00
_cell.angle_beta   90.00
_cell.angle_gamma   90.00
#
_symmetry.space_group_name_H-M   'P 1'
#
loop_
_entity.id
_entity.type
_entity.pdbx_description
1 polymer ?
#
loop_
_entity_poly.entity_id
_entity_poly.type
_entity_poly.pdbx_seq_one_letter_code
_entity_poly.pdbx_strand_id
1 'polypeptide(L)'
;MTDLDQFSPITEDNLSIREQGIASAREYSRVVETFNKVLQYKAAFRLSIERKLASIGQQVKDNIANLETLMRNIDIYVQNIDKISSNLGQLQIEENSIKARYEELLNGSSSMDTILMEEGKTHDDQDASGSREYLIQRRRNYLDSLDKSFKRLDGELLSIEKLRSELTRARGEILVKKDEAQKKIRFLEEKGAQHLEDVKRIEMELESSVNEERLLINEFKRLVGGAEKTLEISDEIDHILFTYLTAAESKERASSNLIHASEQ
;
A
#
# COMPACT_ATOMS: atom_id res chain seq x y z
N MET A 1 -51.18 -50.43 -58.94
CA MET A 1 -51.11 -50.98 -57.57
C MET A 1 -49.64 -50.88 -57.20
N THR A 2 -49.31 -49.85 -56.43
CA THR A 2 -47.94 -49.46 -56.09
C THR A 2 -47.48 -50.28 -54.90
N ASP A 3 -46.57 -51.22 -55.13
CA ASP A 3 -45.74 -51.80 -54.07
C ASP A 3 -44.80 -50.70 -53.58
N LEU A 4 -45.20 -50.04 -52.49
CA LEU A 4 -44.32 -49.17 -51.74
C LEU A 4 -43.44 -50.04 -50.84
N ASP A 5 -42.14 -49.96 -51.11
CA ASP A 5 -40.99 -50.36 -50.29
C ASP A 5 -41.34 -50.72 -48.83
N GLN A 6 -41.56 -52.00 -48.56
CA GLN A 6 -41.48 -52.53 -47.20
C GLN A 6 -40.01 -52.76 -46.86
N PHE A 7 -39.42 -51.82 -46.12
CA PHE A 7 -38.11 -52.01 -45.52
C PHE A 7 -38.13 -53.26 -44.61
N SER A 8 -37.05 -54.05 -44.64
CA SER A 8 -36.84 -55.12 -43.66
C SER A 8 -36.83 -54.52 -42.25
N PRO A 9 -37.41 -55.18 -41.23
CA PRO A 9 -37.39 -54.70 -39.84
C PRO A 9 -35.97 -54.40 -39.34
N ILE A 10 -34.98 -55.15 -39.83
CA ILE A 10 -33.54 -54.92 -39.53
C ILE A 10 -33.06 -53.57 -40.10
N THR A 11 -33.58 -53.16 -41.26
CA THR A 11 -33.21 -51.90 -41.90
C THR A 11 -33.81 -50.70 -41.18
N GLU A 12 -35.06 -50.81 -40.71
CA GLU A 12 -35.70 -49.79 -39.86
C GLU A 12 -35.01 -49.67 -38.49
N ASP A 13 -34.69 -50.79 -37.83
CA ASP A 13 -33.96 -50.80 -36.56
C ASP A 13 -32.58 -50.16 -36.70
N ASN A 14 -31.84 -50.47 -37.77
CA ASN A 14 -30.53 -49.87 -38.05
C ASN A 14 -30.62 -48.36 -38.30
N LEU A 15 -31.64 -47.90 -39.03
CA LEU A 15 -31.90 -46.47 -39.25
C LEU A 15 -32.19 -45.76 -37.92
N SER A 16 -33.05 -46.34 -37.09
CA SER A 16 -33.41 -45.80 -35.77
C SER A 16 -32.19 -45.69 -34.84
N ILE A 17 -31.38 -46.75 -34.74
CA ILE A 17 -30.15 -46.75 -33.94
C ILE A 17 -29.17 -45.69 -34.44
N ARG A 18 -29.05 -45.52 -35.77
CA ARG A 18 -28.15 -44.53 -36.37
C ARG A 18 -28.61 -43.10 -36.10
N GLU A 19 -29.91 -42.82 -36.20
CA GLU A 19 -30.48 -41.52 -35.84
C GLU A 19 -30.28 -41.20 -34.37
N GLN A 20 -30.50 -42.18 -33.49
CA GLN A 20 -30.25 -42.04 -32.06
C GLN A 20 -28.77 -41.75 -31.77
N GLY A 21 -27.84 -42.46 -32.42
CA GLY A 21 -26.40 -42.21 -32.30
C GLY A 21 -26.00 -40.81 -32.76
N ILE A 22 -26.57 -40.33 -33.88
CA ILE A 22 -26.34 -38.96 -34.37
C ILE A 22 -26.87 -37.91 -33.38
N ALA A 23 -28.06 -38.13 -32.81
CA ALA A 23 -28.64 -37.24 -31.81
C ALA A 23 -27.76 -37.19 -30.54
N SER A 24 -27.30 -38.33 -30.04
CA SER A 24 -26.40 -38.42 -28.90
C SER A 24 -25.06 -37.73 -29.15
N ALA A 25 -24.45 -37.90 -30.34
CA ALA A 25 -23.21 -37.23 -30.70
C ALA A 25 -23.35 -35.70 -30.76
N ARG A 26 -24.47 -35.20 -31.29
CA ARG A 26 -24.78 -33.76 -31.29
C ARG A 26 -24.92 -33.22 -29.88
N GLU A 27 -25.64 -33.91 -29.00
CA GLU A 27 -25.80 -33.44 -27.62
C GLU A 27 -24.52 -33.51 -26.81
N TYR A 28 -23.71 -34.55 -27.00
CA TYR A 28 -22.37 -34.61 -26.41
C TYR A 28 -21.52 -33.40 -26.86
N SER A 29 -21.52 -33.10 -28.15
CA SER A 29 -20.77 -31.96 -28.70
C SER A 29 -21.23 -30.63 -28.09
N ARG A 30 -22.56 -30.43 -27.96
CA ARG A 30 -23.16 -29.26 -27.32
C ARG A 30 -22.76 -29.13 -25.85
N VAL A 31 -22.76 -30.25 -25.11
CA VAL A 31 -22.33 -30.28 -23.71
C VAL A 31 -20.85 -29.90 -23.59
N VAL A 32 -19.98 -30.49 -24.41
CA VAL A 32 -18.54 -30.17 -24.44
C VAL A 32 -18.29 -28.69 -24.75
N GLU A 33 -18.96 -28.13 -25.75
CA GLU A 33 -18.89 -26.70 -26.05
C GLU A 33 -19.33 -25.83 -24.88
N THR A 34 -20.38 -26.25 -24.16
CA THR A 34 -20.91 -25.52 -23.00
C THR A 34 -19.90 -25.53 -21.86
N PHE A 35 -19.31 -26.68 -21.52
CA PHE A 35 -18.24 -26.78 -20.54
C PHE A 35 -17.06 -25.88 -20.90
N ASN A 36 -16.61 -25.91 -22.17
CA ASN A 36 -15.51 -25.07 -22.63
C ASN A 36 -15.81 -23.57 -22.47
N LYS A 37 -17.01 -23.12 -22.86
CA LYS A 37 -17.41 -21.70 -22.70
C LYS A 37 -17.44 -21.29 -21.22
N VAL A 38 -18.00 -22.13 -20.35
CA VAL A 38 -18.08 -21.84 -18.91
C VAL A 38 -16.69 -21.82 -18.26
N LEU A 39 -15.81 -22.77 -18.60
CA LEU A 39 -14.44 -22.82 -18.08
C LEU A 39 -13.62 -21.61 -18.55
N GLN A 40 -13.76 -21.17 -19.80
CA GLN A 40 -13.14 -19.94 -20.29
C GLN A 40 -13.61 -18.71 -19.52
N TYR A 41 -14.93 -18.59 -19.29
CA TYR A 41 -15.49 -17.51 -18.48
C TYR A 41 -14.94 -17.53 -17.05
N LYS A 42 -14.89 -18.70 -16.41
CA LYS A 42 -14.35 -18.87 -15.05
C LYS A 42 -12.87 -18.49 -14.97
N ALA A 43 -12.06 -18.87 -15.95
CA ALA A 43 -10.66 -18.46 -16.02
C ALA A 43 -10.51 -16.93 -16.16
N ALA A 44 -11.29 -16.30 -17.02
CA ALA A 44 -11.29 -14.84 -17.17
C ALA A 44 -11.73 -14.11 -15.88
N PHE A 45 -12.74 -14.65 -15.20
CA PHE A 45 -13.21 -14.16 -13.91
C PHE A 45 -12.15 -14.31 -12.82
N ARG A 46 -11.47 -15.46 -12.72
CA ARG A 46 -10.36 -15.69 -11.79
C ARG A 46 -9.23 -14.67 -11.99
N LEU A 47 -8.80 -14.46 -13.24
CA LEU A 47 -7.79 -13.44 -13.57
C LEU A 47 -8.25 -12.02 -13.20
N SER A 48 -9.55 -11.74 -13.27
CA SER A 48 -10.13 -10.47 -12.83
C SER A 48 -10.01 -10.29 -11.32
N ILE A 49 -10.33 -11.32 -10.54
CA ILE A 49 -10.17 -11.32 -9.09
C ILE A 49 -8.71 -11.19 -8.68
N GLU A 50 -7.82 -11.96 -9.28
CA GLU A 50 -6.37 -11.88 -9.01
C GLU A 50 -5.82 -10.48 -9.26
N ARG A 51 -6.26 -9.82 -10.34
CA ARG A 51 -5.92 -8.41 -10.63
C ARG A 51 -6.45 -7.46 -9.56
N LYS A 52 -7.67 -7.67 -9.05
CA LYS A 52 -8.22 -6.87 -7.94
C LYS A 52 -7.40 -7.05 -6.66
N LEU A 53 -7.04 -8.29 -6.31
CA LEU A 53 -6.19 -8.59 -5.16
C LEU A 53 -4.82 -7.94 -5.28
N ALA A 54 -4.19 -8.01 -6.45
CA ALA A 54 -2.90 -7.34 -6.69
C ALA A 54 -3.00 -5.81 -6.54
N SER A 55 -4.08 -5.21 -7.04
CA SER A 55 -4.35 -3.77 -6.89
C SER A 55 -4.50 -3.37 -5.41
N ILE A 56 -5.31 -4.11 -4.65
CA ILE A 56 -5.48 -3.86 -3.20
C ILE A 56 -4.16 -4.09 -2.47
N GLY A 57 -3.39 -5.12 -2.83
CA GLY A 57 -2.07 -5.37 -2.27
C GLY A 57 -1.12 -4.18 -2.45
N GLN A 58 -1.14 -3.54 -3.62
CA GLN A 58 -0.38 -2.31 -3.85
C GLN A 58 -0.88 -1.15 -2.99
N GLN A 59 -2.20 -0.95 -2.90
CA GLN A 59 -2.79 0.08 -2.04
C GLN A 59 -2.42 -0.10 -0.57
N VAL A 60 -2.45 -1.34 -0.06
CA VAL A 60 -2.05 -1.67 1.31
C VAL A 60 -0.57 -1.36 1.53
N LYS A 61 0.30 -1.73 0.58
CA LYS A 61 1.73 -1.42 0.65
C LYS A 61 2.00 0.08 0.72
N ASP A 62 1.33 0.86 -0.13
CA ASP A 62 1.44 2.31 -0.14
C ASP A 62 0.90 2.92 1.17
N ASN A 63 -0.19 2.35 1.70
CA ASN A 63 -0.76 2.75 2.98
C ASN A 63 0.22 2.54 4.14
N ILE A 64 0.87 1.37 4.21
CA ILE A 64 1.89 1.04 5.21
C ILE A 64 3.08 2.02 5.13
N ALA A 65 3.61 2.26 3.92
CA ALA A 65 4.72 3.20 3.74
C ALA A 65 4.37 4.63 4.18
N ASN A 66 3.13 5.06 3.93
CA ASN A 66 2.63 6.36 4.40
C ASN A 66 2.50 6.41 5.93
N LEU A 67 1.98 5.35 6.55
CA LEU A 67 1.88 5.23 8.01
C LEU A 67 3.26 5.30 8.68
N GLU A 68 4.23 4.53 8.19
CA GLU A 68 5.61 4.56 8.70
C GLU A 68 6.22 5.96 8.65
N THR A 69 6.01 6.66 7.53
CA THR A 69 6.50 8.04 7.36
C THR A 69 5.85 8.99 8.36
N LEU A 70 4.53 8.88 8.58
CA LEU A 70 3.82 9.72 9.54
C LEU A 70 4.24 9.43 10.98
N MET A 71 4.46 8.17 11.33
CA MET A 71 4.96 7.78 12.66
C MET A 71 6.34 8.42 12.93
N ARG A 72 7.28 8.30 11.98
CA ARG A 72 8.59 8.96 12.09
C ARG A 72 8.47 10.48 12.24
N ASN A 73 7.56 11.11 11.48
CA ASN A 73 7.32 12.55 11.60
C ASN A 73 6.79 12.94 12.98
N ILE A 74 5.88 12.16 13.56
CA ILE A 74 5.38 12.39 14.91
C ILE A 74 6.50 12.28 15.94
N ASP A 75 7.38 11.29 15.83
CA ASP A 75 8.52 11.14 16.73
C ASP A 75 9.44 12.38 16.66
N ILE A 76 9.70 12.88 15.45
CA ILE A 76 10.46 14.12 15.23
C ILE A 76 9.74 15.32 15.88
N TYR A 77 8.42 15.43 15.72
CA TYR A 77 7.65 16.51 16.33
C TYR A 77 7.72 16.45 17.86
N VAL A 78 7.63 15.26 18.46
CA VAL A 78 7.76 15.07 19.91
C VAL A 78 9.16 15.52 20.37
N GLN A 79 10.22 15.03 19.73
CA GLN A 79 11.59 15.43 20.07
C GLN A 79 11.81 16.94 19.94
N ASN A 80 11.24 17.58 18.93
CA ASN A 80 11.35 19.02 18.73
C ASN A 80 10.58 19.79 19.81
N ILE A 81 9.40 19.32 20.21
CA ILE A 81 8.64 19.91 21.33
C ILE A 81 9.44 19.82 22.63
N ASP A 82 10.09 18.68 22.90
CA ASP A 82 10.91 18.48 24.09
C ASP A 82 12.14 19.42 24.10
N LYS A 83 12.83 19.53 22.95
CA LYS A 83 13.95 20.48 22.78
C LYS A 83 13.52 21.93 23.01
N ILE A 84 12.39 22.35 22.42
CA ILE A 84 11.87 23.70 22.65
C ILE A 84 11.51 23.90 24.13
N SER A 85 10.91 22.90 24.78
CA SER A 85 10.54 22.99 26.19
C SER A 85 11.77 23.13 27.09
N SER A 86 12.86 22.39 26.78
CA SER A 86 14.15 22.54 27.46
C SER A 86 14.74 23.94 27.26
N ASN A 87 14.74 24.46 26.02
CA ASN A 87 15.26 25.79 25.72
C ASN A 87 14.47 26.89 26.43
N LEU A 88 13.13 26.77 26.50
CA LEU A 88 12.29 27.69 27.25
C LEU A 88 12.63 27.67 28.75
N GLY A 89 12.92 26.49 29.32
CA GLY A 89 13.39 26.37 30.69
C GLY A 89 14.74 27.06 30.93
N GLN A 90 15.69 26.92 30.00
CA GLN A 90 16.98 27.60 30.07
C GLN A 90 16.83 29.12 30.00
N LEU A 91 16.03 29.63 29.05
CA LEU A 91 15.73 31.06 28.94
C LEU A 91 15.10 31.61 30.23
N GLN A 92 14.25 30.84 30.91
CA GLN A 92 13.67 31.24 32.19
C GLN A 92 14.72 31.34 33.30
N ILE A 93 15.71 30.43 33.33
CA ILE A 93 16.83 30.50 34.28
C ILE A 93 17.70 31.72 34.00
N GLU A 94 18.02 31.99 32.73
CA GLU A 94 18.77 33.17 32.31
C GLU A 94 18.04 34.47 32.65
N GLU A 95 16.74 34.54 32.35
CA GLU A 95 15.87 35.69 32.68
C GLU A 95 15.91 35.99 34.19
N ASN A 96 15.77 34.96 35.02
CA ASN A 96 15.82 35.11 36.48
C ASN A 96 17.19 35.57 36.96
N SER A 97 18.28 35.07 36.36
CA SER A 97 19.65 35.50 36.67
C SER A 97 19.88 36.96 36.30
N ILE A 98 19.39 37.42 35.16
CA ILE A 98 19.46 38.82 34.75
C ILE A 98 18.63 39.70 35.69
N LYS A 99 17.40 39.29 36.04
CA LYS A 99 16.56 40.02 37.00
C LYS A 99 17.21 40.13 38.37
N ALA A 100 17.86 39.06 38.85
CA ALA A 100 18.60 39.11 40.12
C ALA A 100 19.76 40.11 40.07
N ARG A 101 20.54 40.14 38.98
CA ARG A 101 21.60 41.14 38.77
C ARG A 101 21.05 42.56 38.66
N TYR A 102 19.88 42.71 38.03
CA TYR A 102 19.17 43.99 37.93
C TYR A 102 18.78 44.54 39.31
N GLU A 103 18.19 43.69 40.15
CA GLU A 103 17.83 44.02 41.53
C GLU A 103 19.06 44.30 42.40
N GLU A 104 20.14 43.54 42.24
CA GLU A 104 21.40 43.79 42.96
C GLU A 104 21.98 45.17 42.63
N LEU A 105 21.93 45.56 41.35
CA LEU A 105 22.37 46.87 40.87
C LEU A 105 21.46 47.99 41.40
N LEU A 106 20.14 47.77 41.41
CA LEU A 106 19.14 48.71 41.93
C LEU A 106 19.29 48.96 43.44
N ASN A 107 19.59 47.90 44.19
CA ASN A 107 19.79 47.94 45.63
C ASN A 107 21.21 48.39 46.03
N GLY A 108 22.10 48.68 45.06
CA GLY A 108 23.48 49.10 45.32
C GLY A 108 24.34 48.03 46.01
N SER A 109 23.95 46.76 45.93
CA SER A 109 24.63 45.62 46.57
C SER A 109 25.72 45.01 45.69
N SER A 110 25.81 45.45 44.43
CA SER A 110 26.81 44.99 43.48
C SER A 110 28.22 45.31 43.98
N SER A 111 29.10 44.30 44.04
CA SER A 111 30.49 44.47 44.47
C SER A 111 31.19 45.49 43.57
N MET A 112 31.36 46.69 44.12
CA MET A 112 31.97 47.88 43.53
C MET A 112 33.37 47.67 42.95
N ASP A 113 34.02 46.53 43.26
CA ASP A 113 35.40 46.24 42.86
C ASP A 113 35.57 45.98 41.36
N THR A 114 34.54 45.50 40.65
CA THR A 114 34.72 45.13 39.23
C THR A 114 34.64 46.34 38.29
N ILE A 115 33.87 47.37 38.63
CA ILE A 115 33.69 48.57 37.79
C ILE A 115 34.89 49.53 37.92
N LEU A 116 35.60 49.50 39.05
CA LEU A 116 36.73 50.40 39.33
C LEU A 116 38.08 49.87 38.83
N MET A 117 38.20 48.58 38.49
CA MET A 117 39.48 47.98 38.10
C MET A 117 39.88 48.17 36.63
N GLU A 118 38.97 48.59 35.75
CA GLU A 118 39.27 48.76 34.32
C GLU A 118 39.94 50.11 33.99
N GLU A 119 39.73 51.17 34.79
CA GLU A 119 40.36 52.49 34.59
C GLU A 119 41.54 52.79 35.53
N GLY A 120 41.87 51.89 36.46
CA GLY A 120 42.78 52.14 37.58
C GLY A 120 44.27 51.83 37.35
N LYS A 121 44.73 51.60 36.13
CA LYS A 121 46.17 51.37 35.82
C LYS A 121 46.67 52.39 34.82
N THR A 122 46.85 53.64 35.24
CA THR A 122 47.87 54.59 34.75
C THR A 122 47.61 55.96 35.34
N HIS A 123 48.14 56.23 36.54
CA HIS A 123 49.04 57.37 36.76
C HIS A 123 49.47 57.41 38.23
N ASP A 124 50.78 57.36 38.46
CA ASP A 124 51.41 58.04 39.59
C ASP A 124 50.97 59.49 39.58
N ASP A 125 50.31 59.93 40.66
CA ASP A 125 50.57 61.21 41.33
C ASP A 125 49.68 61.32 42.58
N GLN A 126 50.34 61.36 43.73
CA GLN A 126 49.77 61.17 45.07
C GLN A 126 49.12 62.41 45.68
N ASP A 127 48.75 63.44 44.90
CA ASP A 127 48.26 64.73 45.45
C ASP A 127 46.88 65.21 44.94
N ALA A 128 46.19 64.46 44.07
CA ALA A 128 44.88 64.87 43.51
C ALA A 128 43.68 64.04 43.98
N SER A 129 43.89 63.00 44.81
CA SER A 129 42.87 62.01 45.18
C SER A 129 41.73 62.58 46.04
N GLY A 130 41.91 63.78 46.60
CA GLY A 130 40.92 64.50 47.41
C GLY A 130 40.34 65.76 46.77
N SER A 131 40.72 66.10 45.54
CA SER A 131 40.21 67.31 44.89
C SER A 131 38.73 67.17 44.53
N ARG A 132 37.94 68.22 44.79
CA ARG A 132 36.50 68.27 44.47
C ARG A 132 36.22 67.90 43.02
N GLU A 133 37.09 68.29 42.09
CA GLU A 133 36.93 67.97 40.66
C GLU A 133 37.11 66.48 40.39
N TYR A 134 38.09 65.84 41.04
CA TYR A 134 38.30 64.39 40.93
C TYR A 134 37.09 63.60 41.47
N LEU A 135 36.51 64.02 42.59
CA LEU A 135 35.29 63.40 43.14
C LEU A 135 34.08 63.60 42.22
N ILE A 136 33.95 64.77 41.58
CA ILE A 136 32.91 65.04 40.58
C ILE A 136 33.09 64.13 39.36
N GLN A 137 34.32 63.98 38.86
CA GLN A 137 34.61 63.13 37.71
C GLN A 137 34.37 61.65 38.02
N ARG A 138 34.82 61.16 39.18
CA ARG A 138 34.58 59.78 39.63
C ARG A 138 33.08 59.50 39.75
N ARG A 139 32.30 60.44 40.30
CA ARG A 139 30.83 60.32 40.35
C ARG A 139 30.22 60.26 38.96
N ARG A 140 30.70 61.08 38.01
CA ARG A 140 30.22 61.05 36.61
C ARG A 140 30.51 59.70 35.95
N ASN A 141 31.74 59.20 36.04
CA ASN A 141 32.13 57.90 35.46
C ASN A 141 31.30 56.76 36.06
N TYR A 142 31.04 56.81 37.38
CA TYR A 142 30.18 55.83 38.05
C TYR A 142 28.75 55.84 37.50
N LEU A 143 28.13 57.02 37.41
CA LEU A 143 26.76 57.15 36.90
C LEU A 143 26.64 56.71 35.43
N ASP A 144 27.64 57.03 34.60
CA ASP A 144 27.68 56.58 33.21
C ASP A 144 27.84 55.06 33.09
N SER A 145 28.70 54.46 33.91
CA SER A 145 28.88 53.00 33.96
C SER A 145 27.61 52.28 34.44
N LEU A 146 26.89 52.89 35.39
CA LEU A 146 25.62 52.38 35.90
C LEU A 146 24.54 52.41 34.81
N ASP A 147 24.39 53.54 34.11
CA ASP A 147 23.45 53.69 32.99
C ASP A 147 23.73 52.68 31.86
N LYS A 148 25.00 52.49 31.49
CA LYS A 148 25.42 51.47 30.53
C LYS A 148 25.06 50.05 30.99
N SER A 149 25.22 49.76 32.28
CA SER A 149 24.91 48.44 32.84
C SER A 149 23.41 48.15 32.81
N PHE A 150 22.56 49.11 33.20
CA PHE A 150 21.11 48.98 33.09
C PHE A 150 20.65 48.79 31.65
N LYS A 151 21.13 49.64 30.72
CA LYS A 151 20.81 49.51 29.29
C LYS A 151 21.19 48.14 28.72
N ARG A 152 22.32 47.58 29.16
CA ARG A 152 22.73 46.22 28.75
C ARG A 152 21.75 45.17 29.27
N LEU A 153 21.40 45.20 30.56
CA LEU A 153 20.46 44.24 31.15
C LEU A 153 19.05 44.36 30.53
N ASP A 154 18.57 45.58 30.26
CA ASP A 154 17.31 45.82 29.54
C ASP A 154 17.35 45.18 28.15
N GLY A 155 18.46 45.36 27.42
CA GLY A 155 18.68 44.74 26.11
C GLY A 155 18.69 43.21 26.16
N GLU A 156 19.36 42.62 27.16
CA GLU A 156 19.37 41.17 27.38
C GLU A 156 17.95 40.64 27.67
N LEU A 157 17.18 41.30 28.55
CA LEU A 157 15.80 40.92 28.86
C LEU A 157 14.88 40.98 27.63
N LEU A 158 14.98 42.06 26.83
CA LEU A 158 14.22 42.20 25.58
C LEU A 158 14.56 41.10 24.57
N SER A 159 15.84 40.72 24.48
CA SER A 159 16.28 39.62 23.62
C SER A 159 15.70 38.27 24.06
N ILE A 160 15.69 38.00 25.37
CA ILE A 160 15.06 36.79 25.94
C ILE A 160 13.56 36.76 25.65
N GLU A 161 12.85 37.87 25.84
CA GLU A 161 11.42 37.95 25.57
C GLU A 161 11.11 37.64 24.09
N LYS A 162 11.90 38.21 23.18
CA LYS A 162 11.79 37.94 21.75
C LYS A 162 12.00 36.46 21.44
N LEU A 163 13.10 35.86 21.92
CA LEU A 163 13.40 34.44 21.71
C LEU A 163 12.31 33.51 22.29
N ARG A 164 11.81 33.83 23.48
CA ARG A 164 10.72 33.10 24.12
C ARG A 164 9.43 33.14 23.29
N SER A 165 9.10 34.29 22.72
CA SER A 165 7.94 34.43 21.83
C SER A 165 8.07 33.58 20.56
N GLU A 166 9.27 33.58 19.94
CA GLU A 166 9.57 32.81 18.74
C GLU A 166 9.50 31.29 19.01
N LEU A 167 10.10 30.83 20.11
CA LEU A 167 10.05 29.42 20.51
C LEU A 167 8.62 28.96 20.84
N THR A 168 7.84 29.81 21.52
CA THR A 168 6.44 29.51 21.84
C THR A 168 5.60 29.37 20.57
N ARG A 169 5.80 30.28 19.60
CA ARG A 169 5.15 30.19 18.29
C ARG A 169 5.55 28.93 17.54
N ALA A 170 6.84 28.63 17.45
CA ALA A 170 7.34 27.44 16.79
C ALA A 170 6.78 26.15 17.41
N ARG A 171 6.68 26.09 18.75
CA ARG A 171 6.04 24.98 19.47
C ARG A 171 4.56 24.84 19.09
N GLY A 172 3.83 25.95 18.96
CA GLY A 172 2.44 25.96 18.50
C GLY A 172 2.28 25.39 17.09
N GLU A 173 3.13 25.81 16.15
CA GLU A 173 3.12 25.30 14.77
C GLU A 173 3.41 23.79 14.70
N ILE A 174 4.36 23.31 15.50
CA ILE A 174 4.68 21.87 15.56
C ILE A 174 3.52 21.08 16.15
N LEU A 175 2.82 21.61 17.16
CA LEU A 175 1.64 20.95 17.74
C LEU A 175 0.51 20.80 16.72
N VAL A 176 0.26 21.83 15.90
CA VAL A 176 -0.73 21.76 14.81
C VAL A 176 -0.34 20.67 13.80
N LYS A 177 0.92 20.66 13.33
CA LYS A 177 1.42 19.63 12.41
C LYS A 177 1.33 18.22 12.99
N LYS A 178 1.58 18.06 14.30
CA LYS A 178 1.44 16.79 15.00
C LYS A 178 -0.01 16.31 15.02
N ASP A 179 -0.97 17.19 15.32
CA ASP A 179 -2.40 16.85 15.31
C ASP A 179 -2.89 16.47 13.90
N GLU A 180 -2.46 17.20 12.88
CA GLU A 180 -2.76 16.87 11.47
C GLU A 180 -2.20 15.50 11.07
N ALA A 181 -0.95 15.20 11.45
CA ALA A 181 -0.34 13.90 11.20
C ALA A 181 -1.10 12.77 11.92
N GLN A 182 -1.54 12.99 13.17
CA GLN A 182 -2.35 12.03 13.92
C GLN A 182 -3.71 11.77 13.29
N LYS A 183 -4.40 12.82 12.81
CA LYS A 183 -5.66 12.66 12.05
C LYS A 183 -5.44 11.84 10.78
N LYS A 184 -4.34 12.09 10.07
CA LYS A 184 -4.00 11.34 8.86
C LYS A 184 -3.69 9.87 9.14
N ILE A 185 -3.03 9.57 10.26
CA ILE A 185 -2.81 8.18 10.71
C ILE A 185 -4.14 7.46 10.91
N ARG A 186 -5.07 8.04 11.68
CA ARG A 186 -6.39 7.41 11.93
C ARG A 186 -7.14 7.10 10.64
N PHE A 187 -7.11 8.04 9.68
CA PHE A 187 -7.72 7.84 8.37
C PHE A 187 -7.06 6.69 7.57
N LEU A 188 -5.74 6.58 7.61
CA LEU A 188 -5.00 5.50 6.95
C LEU A 188 -5.21 4.15 7.64
N GLU A 189 -5.36 4.12 8.97
CA GLU A 189 -5.73 2.92 9.74
C GLU A 189 -7.13 2.42 9.37
N GLU A 190 -8.11 3.33 9.28
CA GLU A 190 -9.47 3.01 8.86
C GLU A 190 -9.50 2.46 7.42
N LYS A 191 -8.79 3.10 6.50
CA LYS A 191 -8.60 2.57 5.13
C LYS A 191 -7.92 1.21 5.12
N GLY A 192 -6.93 1.00 5.99
CA GLY A 192 -6.26 -0.29 6.14
C GLY A 192 -7.22 -1.39 6.58
N ALA A 193 -8.12 -1.10 7.53
CA ALA A 193 -9.17 -2.01 7.96
C ALA A 193 -10.14 -2.33 6.81
N GLN A 194 -10.55 -1.32 6.04
CA GLN A 194 -11.40 -1.51 4.87
C GLN A 194 -10.74 -2.39 3.80
N HIS A 195 -9.46 -2.16 3.49
CA HIS A 195 -8.72 -3.01 2.57
C HIS A 195 -8.63 -4.46 3.04
N LEU A 196 -8.46 -4.70 4.34
CA LEU A 196 -8.44 -6.05 4.89
C LEU A 196 -9.79 -6.76 4.74
N GLU A 197 -10.90 -6.05 4.95
CA GLU A 197 -12.24 -6.58 4.71
C GLU A 197 -12.48 -6.88 3.23
N ASP A 198 -12.04 -5.99 2.34
CA ASP A 198 -12.12 -6.19 0.89
C ASP A 198 -11.31 -7.41 0.44
N VAL A 199 -10.10 -7.60 0.97
CA VAL A 199 -9.26 -8.78 0.70
C VAL A 199 -10.01 -10.06 1.12
N LYS A 200 -10.51 -10.13 2.36
CA LYS A 200 -11.25 -11.30 2.84
C LYS A 200 -12.46 -11.62 1.97
N ARG A 201 -13.24 -10.61 1.58
CA ARG A 201 -14.40 -10.78 0.69
C ARG A 201 -13.98 -11.36 -0.66
N ILE A 202 -12.92 -10.82 -1.26
CA ILE A 202 -12.45 -11.23 -2.58
C ILE A 202 -11.80 -12.62 -2.53
N GLU A 203 -11.08 -12.95 -1.46
CA GLU A 203 -10.52 -14.28 -1.23
C GLU A 203 -11.63 -15.35 -1.12
N MET A 204 -12.73 -15.05 -0.40
CA MET A 204 -13.89 -15.94 -0.36
C MET A 204 -14.54 -16.12 -1.74
N GLU A 205 -14.66 -15.04 -2.53
CA GLU A 205 -15.19 -15.10 -3.90
C GLU A 205 -14.29 -15.95 -4.81
N LEU A 206 -12.97 -15.81 -4.67
CA LEU A 206 -11.97 -16.62 -5.38
C LEU A 206 -12.08 -18.10 -5.00
N GLU A 207 -12.14 -18.41 -3.71
CA GLU A 207 -12.27 -19.78 -3.20
C GLU A 207 -13.55 -20.45 -3.71
N SER A 208 -14.69 -19.74 -3.68
CA SER A 208 -15.95 -20.23 -4.25
C SER A 208 -15.79 -20.52 -5.74
N SER A 209 -15.19 -19.61 -6.49
CA SER A 209 -14.98 -19.78 -7.93
C SER A 209 -14.09 -20.97 -8.27
N VAL A 210 -13.01 -21.17 -7.51
CA VAL A 210 -12.09 -22.31 -7.66
C VAL A 210 -12.80 -23.63 -7.34
N ASN A 211 -13.63 -23.65 -6.30
CA ASN A 211 -14.43 -24.83 -5.95
C ASN A 211 -15.43 -25.20 -7.05
N GLU A 212 -16.12 -24.21 -7.64
CA GLU A 212 -17.03 -24.42 -8.76
C GLU A 212 -16.28 -24.92 -10.02
N GLU A 213 -15.14 -24.33 -10.36
CA GLU A 213 -14.30 -24.77 -11.48
C GLU A 213 -13.84 -26.22 -11.29
N ARG A 214 -13.45 -26.59 -10.07
CA ARG A 214 -13.08 -27.97 -9.74
C ARG A 214 -14.25 -28.94 -9.94
N LEU A 215 -15.46 -28.57 -9.53
CA LEU A 215 -16.66 -29.40 -9.75
C LEU A 215 -16.94 -29.57 -11.25
N LEU A 216 -16.88 -28.50 -12.02
CA LEU A 216 -17.05 -28.54 -13.48
C LEU A 216 -16.02 -29.44 -14.16
N ILE A 217 -14.75 -29.33 -13.79
CA ILE A 217 -13.68 -30.16 -14.35
C ILE A 217 -13.89 -31.65 -14.00
N ASN A 218 -14.27 -31.95 -12.76
CA ASN A 218 -14.51 -33.33 -12.34
C ASN A 218 -15.69 -33.95 -13.09
N GLU A 219 -16.77 -33.20 -13.26
CA GLU A 219 -17.94 -33.66 -14.00
C GLU A 219 -17.63 -33.83 -15.49
N PHE A 220 -16.88 -32.90 -16.08
CA PHE A 220 -16.42 -33.01 -17.46
C PHE A 220 -15.56 -34.26 -17.68
N LYS A 221 -14.61 -34.53 -16.77
CA LYS A 221 -13.79 -35.76 -16.82
C LYS A 221 -14.64 -37.03 -16.74
N ARG A 222 -15.65 -37.04 -15.88
CA ARG A 222 -16.59 -38.17 -15.74
C ARG A 222 -17.38 -38.40 -17.02
N LEU A 223 -17.87 -37.33 -17.65
CA LEU A 223 -18.63 -37.38 -18.90
C LEU A 223 -17.78 -37.89 -20.06
N VAL A 224 -16.57 -37.36 -20.22
CA VAL A 224 -15.61 -37.80 -21.25
C VAL A 224 -15.25 -39.27 -21.08
N GLY A 225 -14.88 -39.69 -19.86
CA GLY A 225 -14.53 -41.09 -19.58
C GLY A 225 -15.72 -42.06 -19.75
N GLY A 226 -16.96 -41.59 -19.57
CA GLY A 226 -18.15 -42.36 -19.88
C GLY A 226 -18.34 -42.54 -21.40
N ALA A 227 -18.18 -41.47 -22.16
CA ALA A 227 -18.28 -41.50 -23.62
C ALA A 227 -17.20 -42.39 -24.26
N GLU A 228 -15.96 -42.31 -23.77
CA GLU A 228 -14.86 -43.17 -24.21
C GLU A 228 -15.20 -44.65 -24.06
N LYS A 229 -15.69 -45.06 -22.89
CA LYS A 229 -16.08 -46.45 -22.61
C LYS A 229 -17.23 -46.95 -23.48
N THR A 230 -18.14 -46.06 -23.89
CA THR A 230 -19.27 -46.43 -24.77
C THR A 230 -18.88 -46.54 -26.24
N LEU A 231 -17.76 -45.92 -26.64
CA LEU A 231 -17.21 -45.99 -27.99
C LEU A 231 -16.20 -47.13 -28.16
N GLU A 232 -15.73 -47.70 -27.05
CA GLU A 232 -14.84 -48.86 -27.04
C GLU A 232 -15.60 -50.11 -27.51
N ILE A 233 -15.21 -50.64 -28.67
CA ILE A 233 -15.70 -51.89 -29.23
C ILE A 233 -14.71 -53.01 -28.91
N SER A 234 -15.21 -54.23 -28.66
CA SER A 234 -14.37 -55.39 -28.41
C SER A 234 -13.51 -55.72 -29.63
N ASP A 235 -12.26 -56.13 -29.40
CA ASP A 235 -11.30 -56.52 -30.44
C ASP A 235 -11.89 -57.51 -31.47
N GLU A 236 -12.74 -58.43 -31.03
CA GLU A 236 -13.40 -59.42 -31.89
C GLU A 236 -14.39 -58.79 -32.88
N ILE A 237 -15.23 -57.87 -32.41
CA ILE A 237 -16.18 -57.12 -33.27
C ILE A 237 -15.43 -56.14 -34.17
N ASP A 238 -14.39 -55.49 -33.65
CA ASP A 238 -13.53 -54.59 -34.42
C ASP A 238 -12.87 -55.35 -35.59
N HIS A 239 -12.30 -56.53 -35.31
CA HIS A 239 -11.73 -57.41 -36.32
C HIS A 239 -12.77 -57.85 -37.36
N ILE A 240 -13.98 -58.21 -36.94
CA ILE A 240 -15.07 -58.57 -37.87
C ILE A 240 -15.42 -57.38 -38.78
N LEU A 241 -15.72 -56.22 -38.20
CA LEU A 241 -16.13 -55.04 -38.96
C LEU A 241 -15.07 -54.64 -39.99
N PHE A 242 -13.81 -54.51 -39.56
CA PHE A 242 -12.74 -54.01 -40.42
C PHE A 242 -12.23 -55.06 -41.42
N THR A 243 -12.23 -56.36 -41.09
CA THR A 243 -11.83 -57.40 -42.05
C THR A 243 -12.84 -57.52 -43.19
N TYR A 244 -14.14 -57.51 -42.88
CA TYR A 244 -15.19 -57.56 -43.90
C TYR A 244 -15.29 -56.28 -44.72
N LEU A 245 -15.13 -55.09 -44.11
CA LEU A 245 -15.04 -53.83 -44.85
C LEU A 245 -13.83 -53.82 -45.79
N THR A 246 -12.65 -54.22 -45.31
CA THR A 246 -11.43 -54.27 -46.13
C THR A 246 -11.62 -55.21 -47.33
N ALA A 247 -12.26 -56.36 -47.13
CA ALA A 247 -12.55 -57.30 -48.20
C ALA A 247 -13.60 -56.77 -49.21
N ALA A 248 -14.63 -56.07 -48.71
CA ALA A 248 -15.66 -55.44 -49.55
C ALA A 248 -15.08 -54.29 -50.39
N GLU A 249 -14.33 -53.37 -49.78
CA GLU A 249 -13.65 -52.27 -50.49
C GLU A 249 -12.62 -52.79 -51.50
N SER A 250 -11.89 -53.85 -51.16
CA SER A 250 -10.94 -54.49 -52.09
C SER A 250 -11.65 -55.11 -53.30
N LYS A 251 -12.82 -55.72 -53.10
CA LYS A 251 -13.68 -56.20 -54.19
C LYS A 251 -14.23 -55.07 -55.03
N GLU A 252 -14.71 -54.00 -54.41
CA GLU A 252 -15.29 -52.83 -55.09
C GLU A 252 -14.23 -52.14 -55.97
N ARG A 253 -13.00 -51.96 -55.46
CA ARG A 253 -11.85 -51.49 -56.22
C ARG A 253 -11.47 -52.44 -57.37
N ALA A 254 -11.52 -53.75 -57.15
CA ALA A 254 -11.26 -54.73 -58.20
C ALA A 254 -12.32 -54.68 -59.32
N SER A 255 -13.60 -54.51 -58.97
CA SER A 255 -14.69 -54.34 -59.95
C SER A 255 -14.65 -52.98 -60.67
N SER A 256 -14.27 -51.89 -60.00
CA SER A 256 -14.06 -50.58 -60.64
C SER A 256 -12.91 -50.62 -61.64
N ASN A 257 -11.82 -51.30 -61.32
CA ASN A 257 -10.70 -51.51 -62.23
C ASN A 257 -11.05 -52.41 -63.43
N LEU A 258 -11.98 -53.36 -63.25
CA LEU A 258 -12.49 -54.21 -64.34
C LEU A 258 -13.40 -53.44 -65.30
N ILE A 259 -14.21 -52.49 -64.81
CA ILE A 259 -15.08 -51.65 -65.65
C ILE A 259 -14.23 -50.69 -66.51
N HIS A 260 -13.17 -50.10 -65.95
CA HIS A 260 -12.24 -49.25 -66.71
C HIS A 260 -11.37 -50.02 -67.73
N ALA A 261 -11.13 -51.32 -67.51
CA ALA A 261 -10.41 -52.16 -68.46
C ALA A 261 -11.31 -52.68 -69.61
N SER A 262 -12.64 -52.57 -69.50
CA SER A 262 -13.60 -52.99 -70.52
C SER A 262 -14.12 -51.88 -71.45
N GLU A 263 -13.69 -50.62 -71.24
CA GLU A 263 -14.02 -49.47 -72.09
C GLU A 263 -12.84 -49.00 -72.98
N GLN A 264 -11.80 -49.81 -73.15
CA GLN A 264 -10.69 -49.57 -74.09
C GLN A 264 -10.73 -50.51 -75.30
#